data_AF-A0A8R7Q9R7-F1
#
_entry.id   AF-A0A8R7Q9R7-F1
#
_cell.length_a   1.000
_cell.length_b   1.000
_cell.length_c   1.000
_cell.angle_alpha   90.00
_cell.angle_beta   90.00
_cell.angle_gamma   90.00
#
_symmetry.space_group_name_H-M   'P 1'
#
loop_
_entity.id
_entity.type
_entity.pdbx_description
1 polymer ?
#
loop_
_entity_poly.entity_id
_entity_poly.type
_entity_poly.pdbx_seq_one_letter_code
_entity_poly.pdbx_strand_id
1 'polypeptide(L)'
;MFLTRLPIELAAEYGTPVDIEILFPSTSPVSTVANWSVDGIISHVKMEIKQLEDDNFVEKRMYELKGQADETFKKQDYLNVSVLYTQALKMDNLDAKLLSNRSLCWLRMGPPGEFS
;
A
#
# COMPACT_ATOMS: atom_id res chain seq x y z
N MET A 1 5.28 22.70 -8.69
CA MET A 1 3.90 22.80 -9.23
C MET A 1 3.02 22.12 -8.21
N PHE A 2 2.27 22.87 -7.40
CA PHE A 2 1.44 22.30 -6.34
C PHE A 2 0.28 21.55 -7.00
N LEU A 3 0.26 20.22 -6.85
CA LEU A 3 -0.93 19.41 -7.12
C LEU A 3 -2.06 20.00 -6.29
N THR A 4 -3.18 20.36 -6.93
CA THR A 4 -4.34 20.91 -6.23
C THR A 4 -4.96 19.80 -5.39
N ARG A 5 -4.63 19.77 -4.10
CA ARG A 5 -5.18 18.81 -3.14
C ARG A 5 -6.62 19.16 -2.76
N LEU A 6 -7.45 18.14 -2.61
CA LEU A 6 -8.81 18.27 -2.09
C LEU A 6 -8.79 18.61 -0.59
N PRO A 7 -9.86 19.19 -0.04
CA PRO A 7 -9.92 19.51 1.39
C PRO A 7 -9.61 18.32 2.31
N ILE A 8 -10.06 17.11 1.95
CA ILE A 8 -9.78 15.89 2.72
C ILE A 8 -8.30 15.46 2.67
N GLU A 9 -7.60 15.75 1.57
CA GLU A 9 -6.18 15.46 1.40
C GLU A 9 -5.33 16.49 2.15
N LEU A 10 -5.74 17.76 2.16
CA LEU A 10 -5.12 18.79 3.00
C LEU A 10 -5.28 18.48 4.49
N ALA A 11 -6.45 17.97 4.91
CA ALA A 11 -6.65 17.49 6.27
C ALA A 11 -5.72 16.31 6.61
N ALA A 12 -5.46 15.43 5.65
CA ALA A 12 -4.50 14.33 5.83
C ALA A 12 -3.02 14.78 5.85
N GLU A 13 -2.70 15.89 5.20
CA GLU A 13 -1.35 16.46 5.17
C GLU A 13 -1.03 17.29 6.41
N TYR A 14 -1.94 18.18 6.81
CA TYR A 14 -1.69 19.20 7.84
C TYR A 14 -2.60 19.10 9.07
N GLY A 15 -3.71 18.36 8.97
CA GLY A 15 -4.72 18.24 10.01
C GLY A 15 -4.59 16.99 10.88
N THR A 16 -5.68 16.65 11.54
CA THR A 16 -5.80 15.47 12.40
C THR A 16 -6.69 14.39 11.76
N PRO A 17 -6.60 13.12 12.21
CA PRO A 17 -7.52 12.08 11.75
C PRO A 17 -9.01 12.43 11.96
N VAL A 18 -9.32 13.20 13.01
CA VAL A 18 -10.69 13.67 13.30
C VAL A 18 -11.20 14.60 12.20
N ASP A 19 -10.35 15.49 11.67
CA ASP A 19 -10.73 16.39 10.58
C ASP A 19 -11.08 15.60 9.31
N ILE A 20 -10.35 14.51 9.05
CA ILE A 20 -10.60 13.60 7.93
C ILE A 20 -11.92 12.86 8.16
N GLU A 21 -12.18 12.36 9.37
CA GLU A 21 -13.43 11.68 9.73
C GLU A 21 -14.67 12.57 9.54
N ILE A 22 -14.56 13.87 9.85
CA ILE A 22 -15.64 14.84 9.64
C ILE A 22 -15.90 15.03 8.13
N LEU A 23 -14.85 15.13 7.33
CA LEU A 23 -14.96 15.36 5.88
C LEU A 23 -15.32 14.10 5.09
N PHE A 24 -14.98 12.91 5.60
CA PHE A 24 -15.08 11.64 4.87
C PHE A 24 -16.51 11.32 4.37
N PRO A 25 -17.58 11.43 5.19
CA PRO A 25 -18.95 11.18 4.72
C PRO A 25 -19.41 12.15 3.62
N SER A 26 -18.81 13.34 3.56
CA SER A 26 -19.18 14.41 2.62
C SER A 26 -18.30 14.43 1.37
N THR A 27 -17.31 13.54 1.28
CA THR A 27 -16.33 13.54 0.19
C THR A 27 -16.48 12.27 -0.64
N SER A 28 -16.63 12.43 -1.96
CA SER A 28 -16.63 11.29 -2.88
C SER A 28 -15.24 10.65 -2.97
N PRO A 29 -15.15 9.32 -3.21
CA PRO A 29 -13.87 8.65 -3.36
C PRO A 29 -12.97 9.28 -4.40
N VAL A 30 -11.74 9.57 -4.01
CA VAL A 30 -10.71 10.09 -4.91
C VAL A 30 -10.09 8.91 -5.66
N SER A 31 -10.08 8.98 -6.99
CA SER A 31 -9.66 7.86 -7.85
C SER A 31 -8.20 7.45 -7.67
N THR A 32 -7.34 8.34 -7.17
CA THR A 32 -5.92 8.06 -6.88
C THR A 32 -5.74 7.29 -5.57
N VAL A 33 -6.74 7.28 -4.69
CA VAL A 33 -6.69 6.61 -3.39
C VAL A 33 -7.31 5.22 -3.50
N ALA A 34 -6.47 4.20 -3.71
CA ALA A 34 -6.93 2.82 -3.90
C ALA A 34 -7.64 2.21 -2.67
N ASN A 35 -7.28 2.63 -1.45
CA ASN A 35 -7.93 2.21 -0.21
C ASN A 35 -8.74 3.38 0.35
N TRP A 36 -10.04 3.42 0.07
CA TRP A 36 -10.91 4.51 0.53
C TRP A 36 -11.35 4.34 1.98
N SER A 37 -10.43 4.61 2.91
CA SER A 37 -10.65 4.72 4.34
C SER A 37 -9.82 5.88 4.90
N VAL A 38 -10.09 6.32 6.14
CA VAL A 38 -9.28 7.37 6.80
C VAL A 38 -7.79 7.00 6.79
N ASP A 39 -7.45 5.78 7.22
CA ASP A 39 -6.06 5.29 7.18
C ASP A 39 -5.50 5.21 5.76
N GLY A 40 -6.33 4.85 4.79
CA GLY A 40 -5.94 4.76 3.39
C GLY A 40 -5.61 6.12 2.79
N ILE A 41 -6.39 7.15 3.09
CA ILE A 41 -6.15 8.54 2.68
C ILE A 41 -4.88 9.08 3.34
N ILE A 42 -4.73 8.90 4.66
CA ILE A 42 -3.53 9.32 5.39
C ILE A 42 -2.29 8.65 4.79
N SER A 43 -2.35 7.34 4.54
CA SER A 43 -1.24 6.57 3.98
C SER A 43 -0.89 7.03 2.57
N HIS A 44 -1.90 7.31 1.73
CA HIS A 44 -1.72 7.81 0.38
C HIS A 44 -1.01 9.17 0.38
N VAL A 45 -1.54 10.13 1.12
CA VAL A 45 -0.98 11.49 1.21
C VAL A 45 0.46 11.48 1.75
N LYS A 46 0.74 10.70 2.80
CA LYS A 46 2.10 10.54 3.35
C LYS A 46 3.07 9.93 2.35
N MET A 47 2.59 9.00 1.53
CA MET A 47 3.42 8.35 0.52
C MET A 47 3.79 9.33 -0.59
N GLU A 48 2.84 10.11 -1.10
CA GLU A 48 3.10 11.12 -2.11
C GLU A 48 4.10 12.18 -1.62
N ILE A 49 3.96 12.65 -0.38
CA ILE A 49 4.89 13.62 0.20
C ILE A 49 6.30 13.05 0.23
N LYS A 50 6.48 11.80 0.69
CA LYS A 50 7.79 11.15 0.71
C LYS A 50 8.38 10.96 -0.69
N GLN A 51 7.56 10.70 -1.70
CA GLN A 51 8.01 10.62 -3.09
C GLN A 51 8.48 11.97 -3.65
N LEU A 52 7.89 13.07 -3.18
CA LEU A 52 8.32 14.43 -3.56
C LEU A 52 9.59 14.88 -2.82
N GLU A 53 9.82 14.37 -1.61
CA GLU A 53 11.00 14.71 -0.79
C GLU A 53 12.26 13.91 -1.19
N ASP A 54 12.09 12.68 -1.66
CA ASP A 54 13.19 11.77 -2.02
C ASP A 54 12.85 11.00 -3.30
N ASP A 55 13.50 11.39 -4.39
CA ASP A 55 13.34 10.78 -5.73
C ASP A 55 13.65 9.27 -5.72
N ASN A 56 14.52 8.80 -4.81
CA ASN A 56 14.91 7.39 -4.69
C ASN A 56 14.03 6.61 -3.69
N PHE A 57 13.06 7.26 -3.05
CA PHE A 57 12.23 6.65 -2.00
C PHE A 57 11.49 5.40 -2.51
N VAL A 58 10.93 5.47 -3.72
CA VAL A 58 10.19 4.36 -4.33
C VAL A 58 11.11 3.17 -4.55
N GLU A 59 12.29 3.39 -5.14
CA GLU A 59 13.27 2.34 -5.39
C GLU A 59 13.75 1.68 -4.09
N LYS A 60 14.12 2.50 -3.10
CA LYS A 60 14.57 2.03 -1.79
C LYS A 60 13.50 1.19 -1.10
N ARG A 61 12.26 1.69 -1.04
CA ARG A 61 11.14 0.96 -0.43
C ARG A 61 10.84 -0.34 -1.18
N MET A 62 10.92 -0.34 -2.51
CA MET A 62 10.74 -1.53 -3.31
C MET A 62 11.83 -2.58 -3.05
N TYR A 63 13.09 -2.15 -2.94
CA TYR A 63 14.19 -3.03 -2.57
C TYR A 63 13.97 -3.65 -1.18
N GLU A 64 13.59 -2.83 -0.19
CA GLU A 64 13.29 -3.29 1.17
C GLU A 64 12.14 -4.31 1.19
N LEU A 65 11.02 -4.02 0.50
CA LEU A 65 9.87 -4.91 0.42
C LEU A 65 10.21 -6.24 -0.26
N LYS A 66 10.98 -6.21 -1.35
CA LYS A 66 11.45 -7.42 -2.05
C LYS A 66 12.35 -8.26 -1.12
N GLY A 67 13.30 -7.63 -0.42
CA GLY A 67 14.15 -8.30 0.55
C GLY A 67 13.36 -8.97 1.69
N GLN A 68 12.42 -8.24 2.30
CA GLN A 68 11.55 -8.79 3.35
C GLN A 68 10.65 -9.93 2.83
N ALA A 69 10.14 -9.82 1.61
CA ALA A 69 9.32 -10.86 1.00
C ALA A 69 10.16 -12.14 0.79
N ASP A 70 11.38 -12.02 0.28
CA ASP A 70 12.28 -13.15 0.06
C ASP A 70 12.69 -13.83 1.38
N GLU A 71 12.91 -13.05 2.45
CA GLU A 71 13.19 -13.59 3.78
C GLU A 71 11.97 -14.29 4.39
N THR A 72 10.79 -13.70 4.27
CA THR A 72 9.54 -14.28 4.80
C THR A 72 9.13 -15.52 4.00
N PHE A 73 9.44 -15.55 2.70
CA PHE A 73 9.19 -16.72 1.84
C PHE A 73 10.04 -17.91 2.25
N LYS A 74 11.31 -17.70 2.65
CA LYS A 74 12.16 -18.77 3.21
C LYS A 74 11.58 -19.36 4.51
N LYS A 75 10.84 -18.55 5.28
CA LYS A 75 10.15 -18.98 6.50
C LYS A 75 8.80 -19.67 6.24
N GLN A 76 8.40 -19.79 4.97
CA GLN A 76 7.13 -20.39 4.53
C GLN A 76 5.87 -19.70 5.10
N ASP A 77 6.00 -18.45 5.55
CA ASP A 77 4.86 -17.65 5.99
C ASP A 77 4.21 -16.97 4.79
N TYR A 78 3.53 -17.78 3.98
CA TYR A 78 2.99 -17.35 2.69
C TYR A 78 1.90 -16.27 2.82
N LEU A 79 1.22 -16.17 3.98
CA LEU A 79 0.26 -15.11 4.25
C LEU A 79 0.98 -13.76 4.32
N ASN A 80 2.02 -13.64 5.14
CA ASN A 80 2.76 -12.40 5.27
C ASN A 80 3.54 -12.05 3.98
N VAL A 81 4.05 -13.04 3.25
CA VAL A 81 4.65 -12.79 1.93
C VAL A 81 3.63 -12.19 0.95
N SER A 82 2.39 -12.70 0.92
CA SER A 82 1.35 -12.18 0.04
C SER A 82 1.01 -10.71 0.34
N VAL A 83 1.08 -10.31 1.61
CA VAL A 83 0.90 -8.92 2.05
C VAL A 83 2.05 -8.05 1.58
N LEU A 84 3.30 -8.51 1.73
CA LEU A 84 4.50 -7.79 1.27
C LEU A 84 4.48 -7.57 -0.25
N TYR A 85 4.13 -8.59 -1.04
CA TYR A 85 3.98 -8.42 -2.49
C TYR A 85 2.82 -7.49 -2.84
N THR A 86 1.73 -7.50 -2.08
CA THR A 86 0.63 -6.55 -2.29
C THR A 86 1.05 -5.12 -1.99
N GLN A 87 1.91 -4.88 -1.00
CA GLN A 87 2.47 -3.56 -0.74
C GLN A 87 3.42 -3.12 -1.86
N ALA A 88 4.25 -4.02 -2.38
CA ALA A 88 5.15 -3.72 -3.50
C ALA A 88 4.36 -3.40 -4.79
N LEU A 89 3.26 -4.11 -5.05
CA LEU A 89 2.35 -3.84 -6.17
C LEU A 89 1.59 -2.52 -6.05
N LYS A 90 1.51 -1.89 -4.87
CA LYS A 90 0.98 -0.53 -4.74
C LYS A 90 1.95 0.53 -5.28
N MET A 91 3.23 0.19 -5.39
CA MET A 91 4.29 1.07 -5.91
C MET A 91 4.54 0.84 -7.39
N ASP A 92 4.62 -0.43 -7.80
CA ASP A 92 4.70 -0.85 -9.20
C ASP A 92 3.61 -1.88 -9.47
N ASN A 93 2.46 -1.40 -9.95
CA ASN A 93 1.26 -2.21 -10.14
C ASN A 93 1.35 -3.19 -11.33
N LEU A 94 2.41 -3.10 -12.14
CA LEU A 94 2.57 -3.91 -13.36
C LEU A 94 3.82 -4.81 -13.34
N ASP A 95 4.56 -4.89 -12.22
CA ASP A 95 5.68 -5.83 -12.07
C ASP A 95 5.17 -7.29 -12.15
N ALA A 96 5.36 -7.90 -13.32
CA ALA A 96 4.93 -9.26 -13.62
C ALA A 96 5.51 -10.30 -12.64
N LYS A 97 6.72 -10.07 -12.12
CA LYS A 97 7.37 -10.97 -11.15
C LYS A 97 6.65 -10.91 -9.80
N LEU A 98 6.27 -9.72 -9.34
CA LEU A 98 5.51 -9.56 -8.10
C LEU A 98 4.12 -10.19 -8.20
N LEU A 99 3.44 -10.04 -9.33
CA LEU A 99 2.14 -10.69 -9.58
C LEU A 99 2.27 -12.22 -9.55
N SER A 100 3.26 -12.77 -10.26
CA SER A 100 3.52 -14.22 -10.30
C SER A 100 3.85 -14.77 -8.91
N ASN A 101 4.74 -14.09 -8.18
CA ASN A 101 5.14 -14.55 -6.85
C ASN A 101 3.97 -14.48 -5.84
N ARG A 102 3.13 -13.43 -5.92
CA ARG A 102 1.92 -13.36 -5.09
C ARG A 102 0.96 -14.50 -5.40
N SER A 103 0.76 -14.84 -6.68
CA SER A 103 -0.05 -16.00 -7.09
C SER A 103 0.49 -17.31 -6.51
N LEU A 104 1.82 -17.49 -6.55
CA LEU A 104 2.48 -18.65 -5.97
C LEU A 104 2.24 -18.77 -4.45
N CYS A 105 2.25 -17.66 -3.70
CA CYS A 105 1.93 -17.66 -2.28
C CYS A 105 0.51 -18.20 -2.01
N TRP A 106 -0.48 -17.78 -2.81
CA TRP A 106 -1.85 -18.30 -2.69
C TRP A 106 -1.93 -19.80 -2.97
N LEU A 107 -1.20 -20.29 -3.96
CA LEU A 107 -1.11 -21.74 -4.24
C LEU A 107 -0.47 -22.51 -3.08
N ARG A 108 0.51 -21.93 -2.39
CA ARG A 108 1.24 -22.57 -1.29
C ARG A 108 0.50 -22.55 0.04
N MET A 109 -0.39 -21.58 0.27
CA MET A 109 -1.25 -21.54 1.46
C MET A 109 -2.30 -22.66 1.49
N GLY A 110 -2.63 -23.22 0.34
CA GLY A 110 -3.72 -24.19 0.21
C GLY A 110 -5.10 -23.58 0.44
N PRO A 111 -6.18 -24.32 0.18
CA PRO A 111 -7.52 -23.87 0.50
C PRO A 111 -7.68 -23.72 2.02
N PRO A 112 -8.45 -22.73 2.50
CA PRO A 112 -8.77 -22.61 3.92
C PRO A 112 -9.64 -23.81 4.33
N GLY A 113 -9.06 -24.84 4.95
CA GLY A 113 -9.84 -26.00 5.42
C GLY A 113 -9.11 -27.30 5.75
N GLU A 114 -7.82 -27.47 5.44
CA GLU A 114 -7.08 -28.71 5.76
C GLU A 114 -6.09 -28.52 6.90
N PHE A 115 -6.58 -28.04 8.05
CA PHE A 115 -5.91 -28.24 9.33
C PHE A 115 -6.89 -29.01 10.22
N SER A 116 -6.86 -30.33 10.09
CA SER A 116 -7.49 -31.29 11.01
C SER A 116 -6.50 -31.70 12.09
#